data_AF-A0A956AGJ5-F1
#
_entry.id   AF-A0A956AGJ5-F1
#
_cell.length_a   1.000
_cell.length_b   1.000
_cell.length_c   1.000
_cell.angle_alpha   90.00
_cell.angle_beta   90.00
_cell.angle_gamma   90.00
#
_symmetry.space_group_name_H-M   'P 1'
#
loop_
_entity.id
_entity.type
_entity.pdbx_description
1 polymer ?
#
loop_
_entity_poly.entity_id
_entity_poly.type
_entity_poly.pdbx_seq_one_letter_code
_entity_poly.pdbx_strand_id
1 'polypeptide(L)'
;MSAALTDFAPNHYGDAGTKRRLRLAMYVALAPFGLALLGYRGAIGGDAAGGWLAFGLVFAPFLALALAYIRATYRGSTPGIKNDGVQVHELSGRRVGAYLLGTAITSLYVILYWFPGALTGVVQVMEPLSQALRKGPADQWFFYGFLYTAAVIVMGIRMIYRYRHNKYQIFRTLSVMFFQLAFAFVLPALLRAFNQPEFYFTYFWPLKYDYLFPGSFEYLWKQSGGVGMFMFGWGVIASFVLTPLLTWRFGKRWYCSWVCG
;
A
#
# COMPACT_ATOMS: atom_id res chain seq x y z
N MET A 1 35.43 -5.44 2.12
CA MET A 1 35.66 -3.99 2.30
C MET A 1 34.37 -3.15 2.38
N SER A 2 33.21 -3.70 2.76
CA SER A 2 31.91 -2.98 2.71
C SER A 2 31.38 -2.48 4.06
N ALA A 3 32.06 -2.75 5.18
CA ALA A 3 31.57 -2.40 6.52
C ALA A 3 32.03 -1.02 7.01
N ALA A 4 33.06 -0.42 6.40
CA ALA A 4 33.69 0.80 6.90
C ALA A 4 33.11 2.11 6.32
N LEU A 5 32.30 2.05 5.25
CA LEU A 5 31.80 3.26 4.57
C LEU A 5 30.40 3.69 5.03
N THR A 6 29.77 3.00 5.99
CA THR A 6 28.44 3.37 6.50
C THR A 6 28.46 4.31 7.71
N ASP A 7 29.64 4.70 8.20
CA ASP A 7 29.81 5.40 9.48
C ASP A 7 30.31 6.85 9.37
N PHE A 8 30.06 7.52 8.24
CA PHE A 8 30.46 8.93 8.03
C PHE A 8 29.55 9.97 8.69
N ALA A 9 28.58 9.57 9.52
CA ALA A 9 27.80 10.49 10.32
C ALA A 9 27.55 9.90 11.71
N PRO A 10 27.65 10.68 12.81
CA PRO A 10 27.10 10.24 14.08
C PRO A 10 25.65 9.85 13.81
N ASN A 11 25.33 8.57 13.98
CA ASN A 11 24.02 8.03 13.65
C ASN A 11 23.00 8.74 14.56
N HIS A 12 22.38 9.83 14.09
CA HIS A 12 21.37 10.59 14.81
C HIS A 12 20.05 9.81 15.02
N TYR A 13 20.08 8.52 14.73
CA TYR A 13 19.00 7.55 14.66
C TYR A 13 19.42 6.33 15.46
N GLY A 14 18.48 5.76 16.23
CA GLY A 14 18.71 4.86 17.36
C GLY A 14 19.65 3.66 17.14
N ASP A 15 19.89 2.89 18.20
CA ASP A 15 20.92 1.83 18.29
C ASP A 15 21.09 0.98 17.02
N ALA A 16 22.30 1.00 16.46
CA ALA A 16 22.68 0.29 15.24
C ALA A 16 22.55 -1.24 15.40
N GLY A 17 22.85 -1.77 16.58
CA GLY A 17 22.74 -3.21 16.88
C GLY A 17 21.29 -3.69 16.77
N THR A 18 20.37 -2.98 17.41
CA THR A 18 18.93 -3.25 17.36
C THR A 18 18.37 -3.13 15.94
N LYS A 19 18.75 -2.08 15.19
CA LYS A 19 18.32 -1.92 13.78
C LYS A 19 18.77 -3.08 12.90
N ARG A 20 20.00 -3.58 13.09
CA ARG A 20 20.52 -4.72 12.33
C ARG A 20 19.75 -6.01 12.64
N ARG A 21 19.49 -6.30 13.92
CA ARG A 21 18.71 -7.47 14.36
C ARG A 21 17.29 -7.44 13.78
N LEU A 22 16.61 -6.30 13.87
CA LEU A 22 15.27 -6.12 13.32
C LEU A 22 15.24 -6.28 11.80
N ARG A 23 16.23 -5.76 11.09
CA ARG A 23 16.33 -5.93 9.62
C ARG A 23 16.51 -7.41 9.24
N LEU A 24 17.37 -8.13 9.94
CA LEU A 24 17.55 -9.57 9.72
C LEU A 24 16.26 -10.34 10.01
N ALA A 25 15.58 -10.01 11.10
CA ALA A 25 14.27 -10.60 11.43
C ALA A 25 13.22 -10.32 10.34
N MET A 26 13.21 -9.13 9.74
CA MET A 26 12.32 -8.81 8.61
C MET A 26 12.59 -9.68 7.39
N TYR A 27 13.85 -9.97 7.07
CA TYR A 27 14.18 -10.88 5.96
C TYR A 27 13.73 -12.31 6.24
N VAL A 28 13.89 -12.79 7.48
CA VAL A 28 13.38 -14.10 7.89
C VAL A 28 11.85 -14.14 7.82
N ALA A 29 11.18 -13.04 8.20
CA ALA A 29 9.72 -12.92 8.14
C ALA A 29 9.15 -12.91 6.70
N LEU A 30 9.99 -12.76 5.67
CA LEU A 30 9.56 -12.92 4.26
C LEU A 30 9.57 -14.39 3.81
N ALA A 31 10.14 -15.32 4.57
CA ALA A 31 10.20 -16.73 4.18
C ALA A 31 8.80 -17.37 3.99
N PRO A 32 7.81 -17.17 4.89
CA PRO A 32 6.46 -17.68 4.67
C PRO A 32 5.78 -17.08 3.43
N PHE A 33 6.06 -15.81 3.12
CA PHE A 33 5.58 -15.16 1.91
C PHE A 33 6.19 -15.79 0.65
N GLY A 34 7.50 -16.08 0.66
CA GLY A 34 8.16 -16.80 -0.43
C GLY A 34 7.62 -18.22 -0.63
N LEU A 35 7.37 -18.95 0.45
CA LEU A 35 6.75 -20.28 0.40
C LEU A 35 5.31 -20.22 -0.16
N ALA A 36 4.53 -19.22 0.24
CA ALA A 36 3.19 -18.98 -0.30
C ALA A 36 3.23 -18.68 -1.80
N LEU A 37 4.20 -17.88 -2.26
CA LEU A 37 4.38 -17.54 -3.67
C LEU A 37 4.74 -18.77 -4.52
N LEU A 38 5.51 -19.71 -3.96
CA LEU A 38 5.85 -20.98 -4.61
C LEU A 38 4.74 -22.04 -4.51
N GLY A 39 3.60 -21.73 -3.88
CA GLY A 39 2.45 -22.64 -3.77
C GLY A 39 2.54 -23.66 -2.64
N TYR A 40 3.54 -23.58 -1.75
CA TYR A 40 3.71 -24.50 -0.60
C TYR A 40 2.78 -24.17 0.57
N ARG A 41 1.46 -24.16 0.32
CA ARG A 41 0.45 -23.74 1.30
C ARG A 41 0.31 -24.70 2.49
N GLY A 42 0.52 -25.99 2.28
CA GLY A 42 0.50 -26.99 3.37
C GLY A 42 1.56 -26.72 4.44
N ALA A 43 2.69 -26.11 4.07
CA ALA A 43 3.76 -25.75 5.01
C ALA A 43 3.44 -24.53 5.88
N ILE A 44 2.41 -23.74 5.53
CA ILE A 44 1.99 -22.52 6.25
C ILE A 44 0.60 -22.66 6.90
N GLY A 45 0.09 -23.88 7.05
CA GLY A 45 -1.22 -24.15 7.66
C GLY A 45 -2.41 -23.81 6.74
N GLY A 46 -2.22 -23.91 5.42
CA GLY A 46 -3.19 -23.55 4.38
C GLY A 46 -4.38 -24.49 4.19
N ASP A 47 -4.66 -25.38 5.13
CA ASP A 47 -5.87 -26.22 5.11
C ASP A 47 -7.10 -25.38 5.48
N ALA A 48 -8.30 -25.81 5.09
CA ALA A 48 -9.56 -25.04 5.23
C ALA A 48 -9.86 -24.54 6.67
N ALA A 49 -9.29 -25.17 7.70
CA ALA A 49 -9.43 -24.78 9.10
C ALA A 49 -8.43 -23.69 9.58
N GLY A 50 -7.38 -23.40 8.80
CA GLY A 50 -6.24 -22.57 9.21
C GLY A 50 -6.08 -21.23 8.47
N GLY A 51 -7.06 -20.79 7.67
CA GLY A 51 -6.91 -19.61 6.79
C GLY A 51 -6.39 -18.34 7.49
N TRP A 52 -6.95 -17.99 8.65
CA TRP A 52 -6.48 -16.83 9.43
C TRP A 52 -5.08 -17.01 10.02
N LEU A 53 -4.67 -18.25 10.34
CA LEU A 53 -3.32 -18.55 10.79
C LEU A 53 -2.31 -18.36 9.66
N ALA A 54 -2.62 -18.88 8.45
CA ALA A 54 -1.78 -18.69 7.27
C ALA A 54 -1.64 -17.18 6.94
N PHE A 55 -2.75 -16.43 6.96
CA PHE A 55 -2.73 -14.97 6.81
C PHE A 55 -1.81 -14.29 7.84
N GLY A 56 -2.02 -14.63 9.12
CA GLY A 56 -1.26 -14.10 10.24
C GLY A 56 0.23 -14.37 10.08
N LEU A 57 0.62 -15.60 9.77
CA LEU A 57 2.02 -16.02 9.61
C LEU A 57 2.72 -15.33 8.43
N VAL A 58 2.01 -15.11 7.32
CA VAL A 58 2.60 -14.52 6.12
C VAL A 58 2.79 -13.00 6.25
N PHE A 59 1.82 -12.27 6.82
CA PHE A 59 1.84 -10.79 6.78
C PHE A 59 2.13 -10.15 8.14
N ALA A 60 1.62 -10.69 9.25
CA ALA A 60 1.70 -10.00 10.54
C ALA A 60 3.14 -9.85 11.08
N PRO A 61 4.02 -10.87 11.03
CA PRO A 61 5.41 -10.72 11.46
C PRO A 61 6.15 -9.63 10.71
N PHE A 62 6.02 -9.58 9.38
CA PHE A 62 6.70 -8.58 8.56
C PHE A 62 6.23 -7.17 8.90
N LEU A 63 4.92 -6.95 9.01
CA LEU A 63 4.35 -5.64 9.38
C LEU A 63 4.75 -5.22 10.78
N ALA A 64 4.66 -6.12 11.77
CA ALA A 64 5.06 -5.84 13.15
C ALA A 64 6.55 -5.48 13.25
N LEU A 65 7.42 -6.24 12.57
CA LEU A 65 8.86 -5.97 12.54
C LEU A 65 9.20 -4.69 11.79
N ALA A 66 8.47 -4.35 10.72
CA ALA A 66 8.63 -3.06 10.03
C ALA A 66 8.30 -1.88 10.95
N LEU A 67 7.20 -1.97 11.71
CA LEU A 67 6.81 -0.96 12.69
C LEU A 67 7.82 -0.88 13.85
N ALA A 68 8.30 -2.02 14.34
CA ALA A 68 9.35 -2.08 15.36
C ALA A 68 10.66 -1.45 14.85
N TYR A 69 11.04 -1.71 13.60
CA TYR A 69 12.21 -1.11 12.95
C TYR A 69 12.07 0.41 12.84
N ILE A 70 10.89 0.92 12.43
CA ILE A 70 10.60 2.35 12.40
C ILE A 70 10.74 2.94 13.81
N ARG A 71 10.10 2.33 14.81
CA ARG A 71 10.17 2.80 16.20
C ARG A 71 11.61 2.82 16.70
N ALA A 72 12.39 1.76 16.50
CA ALA A 72 13.79 1.68 16.90
C ALA A 72 14.66 2.73 16.19
N THR A 73 14.38 3.02 14.92
CA THR A 73 15.12 4.01 14.14
C THR A 73 14.93 5.43 14.69
N TYR A 74 13.70 5.79 15.07
CA TYR A 74 13.39 7.15 15.54
C TYR A 74 13.41 7.32 17.05
N ARG A 75 13.46 6.24 17.84
CA ARG A 75 13.60 6.31 19.31
C ARG A 75 14.91 7.01 19.68
N GLY A 76 14.82 8.05 20.51
CA GLY A 76 15.98 8.84 20.94
C GLY A 76 16.58 9.76 19.87
N SER A 77 16.07 9.76 18.64
CA SER A 77 16.49 10.71 17.61
C SER A 77 15.97 12.11 17.93
N THR A 78 16.67 13.18 17.52
CA THR A 78 16.10 14.54 17.59
C THR A 78 15.11 14.78 16.43
N PRO A 79 13.98 15.48 16.66
CA PRO A 79 13.07 15.89 15.59
C PRO A 79 13.76 16.84 14.62
N GLY A 80 13.62 16.64 13.31
CA GLY A 80 14.15 17.57 12.31
C GLY A 80 14.31 16.95 10.92
N ILE A 81 14.53 17.79 9.91
CA ILE A 81 14.83 17.34 8.54
C ILE A 81 16.31 16.99 8.45
N LYS A 82 16.63 15.71 8.57
CA LYS A 82 17.98 15.19 8.35
C LYS A 82 18.00 14.42 7.04
N ASN A 83 18.97 14.74 6.19
CA ASN A 83 19.15 14.14 4.87
C ASN A 83 20.57 13.59 4.70
N ASP A 84 21.21 13.19 5.81
CA ASP A 84 22.60 12.78 5.82
C ASP A 84 22.74 11.42 5.13
N GLY A 85 23.65 11.33 4.15
CA GLY A 85 24.01 10.06 3.51
C GLY A 85 22.89 9.37 2.71
N VAL A 86 21.80 10.06 2.37
CA VAL A 86 20.67 9.42 1.66
C VAL A 86 21.10 8.82 0.32
N GLN A 87 21.97 9.49 -0.42
CA GLN A 87 22.46 9.04 -1.72
C GLN A 87 23.53 7.93 -1.64
N VAL A 88 24.06 7.60 -0.47
CA VAL A 88 25.05 6.51 -0.31
C VAL A 88 24.43 5.22 0.23
N HIS A 89 23.15 5.22 0.58
CA HIS A 89 22.45 4.02 1.02
C HIS A 89 22.17 3.04 -0.14
N GLU A 90 22.23 1.72 0.13
CA GLU A 90 22.02 0.67 -0.88
C GLU A 90 20.73 0.82 -1.71
N LEU A 91 19.61 1.14 -1.08
CA LEU A 91 18.32 1.27 -1.76
C LEU A 91 18.11 2.64 -2.44
N SER A 92 18.75 3.70 -1.94
CA SER A 92 18.55 5.07 -2.42
C SER A 92 19.66 5.57 -3.34
N GLY A 93 20.84 4.94 -3.28
CA GLY A 93 22.08 5.37 -3.89
C GLY A 93 22.39 4.72 -5.23
N ARG A 94 21.37 4.25 -5.96
CA ARG A 94 21.52 3.57 -7.28
C ARG A 94 22.52 2.40 -7.25
N ARG A 95 22.60 1.68 -6.13
CA ARG A 95 23.44 0.49 -5.97
C ARG A 95 22.67 -0.77 -6.36
N VAL A 96 23.33 -1.92 -6.29
CA VAL A 96 22.75 -3.24 -6.63
C VAL A 96 21.40 -3.46 -5.93
N GLY A 97 21.28 -3.09 -4.66
CA GLY A 97 20.02 -3.21 -3.92
C GLY A 97 18.85 -2.43 -4.53
N ALA A 98 19.10 -1.24 -5.08
CA ALA A 98 18.08 -0.43 -5.74
C ALA A 98 17.60 -1.08 -7.05
N TYR A 99 18.53 -1.60 -7.86
CA TYR A 99 18.18 -2.30 -9.10
C TYR A 99 17.44 -3.61 -8.83
N LEU A 100 17.89 -4.41 -7.85
CA LEU A 100 17.20 -5.65 -7.46
C LEU A 100 15.77 -5.38 -6.98
N LEU A 101 15.56 -4.35 -6.15
CA LEU A 101 14.21 -3.98 -5.69
C LEU A 101 13.35 -3.48 -6.86
N GLY A 102 13.91 -2.64 -7.74
CA GLY A 102 13.22 -2.15 -8.93
C GLY A 102 12.76 -3.29 -9.83
N THR A 103 13.68 -4.20 -10.20
CA THR A 103 13.37 -5.39 -11.00
C THR A 103 12.34 -6.28 -10.30
N ALA A 104 12.44 -6.49 -8.99
CA ALA A 104 11.46 -7.30 -8.25
C ALA A 104 10.04 -6.71 -8.31
N ILE A 105 9.88 -5.40 -8.14
CA ILE A 105 8.57 -4.74 -8.22
C ILE A 105 8.03 -4.78 -9.66
N THR A 106 8.88 -4.54 -10.66
CA THR A 106 8.47 -4.62 -12.06
C THR A 106 8.05 -6.04 -12.44
N SER A 107 8.83 -7.05 -12.06
CA SER A 107 8.49 -8.46 -12.31
C SER A 107 7.18 -8.86 -11.62
N LEU A 108 6.96 -8.42 -10.37
CA LEU A 108 5.69 -8.64 -9.67
C LEU A 108 4.51 -8.06 -10.48
N TYR A 109 4.66 -6.84 -11.01
CA TYR A 109 3.63 -6.19 -11.81
C TYR A 109 3.37 -6.92 -13.14
N VAL A 110 4.42 -7.41 -13.80
CA VAL A 110 4.30 -8.22 -15.02
C VAL A 110 3.58 -9.55 -14.72
N ILE A 111 3.94 -10.23 -13.65
CA ILE A 111 3.26 -11.47 -13.26
C ILE A 111 1.79 -11.20 -12.93
N LEU A 112 1.49 -10.09 -12.25
CA LEU A 112 0.12 -9.70 -11.90
C LEU A 112 -0.80 -9.57 -13.13
N TYR A 113 -0.32 -8.97 -14.22
CA TYR A 113 -1.11 -8.73 -15.43
C TYR A 113 -1.14 -9.93 -16.39
N TRP A 114 0.00 -10.55 -16.63
CA TRP A 114 0.14 -11.56 -17.69
C TRP A 114 0.10 -13.00 -17.18
N PHE A 115 0.49 -13.25 -15.92
CA PHE A 115 0.59 -14.60 -15.35
C PHE A 115 -0.05 -14.72 -13.96
N PRO A 116 -1.34 -14.38 -13.82
CA PRO A 116 -1.99 -14.32 -12.52
C PRO A 116 -2.04 -15.66 -11.80
N GLY A 117 -2.03 -16.77 -12.56
CA GLY A 117 -1.95 -18.14 -12.04
C GLY A 117 -0.74 -18.38 -11.12
N ALA A 118 0.38 -17.72 -11.37
CA ALA A 118 1.59 -17.84 -10.57
C ALA A 118 1.44 -17.24 -9.15
N LEU A 119 0.47 -16.34 -8.95
CA LEU A 119 0.21 -15.70 -7.64
C LEU A 119 -0.89 -16.40 -6.85
N THR A 120 -1.52 -17.45 -7.39
CA THR A 120 -2.64 -18.15 -6.74
C THR A 120 -2.30 -18.61 -5.32
N GLY A 121 -1.08 -19.12 -5.11
CA GLY A 121 -0.63 -19.57 -3.79
C GLY A 121 -0.69 -18.49 -2.71
N VAL A 122 -0.26 -17.26 -3.03
CA VAL A 122 -0.28 -16.12 -2.10
C VAL A 122 -1.64 -15.41 -2.07
N VAL A 123 -2.35 -15.35 -3.20
CA VAL A 123 -3.70 -14.77 -3.28
C VAL A 123 -4.67 -15.55 -2.39
N GLN A 124 -4.60 -16.87 -2.39
CA GLN A 124 -5.46 -17.70 -1.55
C GLN A 124 -5.17 -17.58 -0.05
N VAL A 125 -4.00 -17.09 0.36
CA VAL A 125 -3.74 -16.73 1.77
C VAL A 125 -4.56 -15.50 2.20
N MET A 126 -4.99 -14.68 1.23
CA MET A 126 -5.85 -13.51 1.46
C MET A 126 -7.35 -13.87 1.51
N GLU A 127 -7.72 -15.12 1.23
CA GLU A 127 -9.12 -15.57 1.23
C GLU A 127 -9.91 -15.21 2.49
N PRO A 128 -9.44 -15.45 3.74
CA PRO A 128 -10.21 -15.09 4.94
C PRO A 128 -10.47 -13.58 5.05
N LEU A 129 -9.50 -12.76 4.66
CA LEU A 129 -9.64 -11.31 4.66
C LEU A 129 -10.59 -10.83 3.56
N SER A 130 -10.49 -11.41 2.36
CA SER A 130 -11.40 -11.12 1.24
C SER A 130 -12.84 -11.50 1.57
N GLN A 131 -13.05 -12.68 2.15
CA GLN A 131 -14.39 -13.12 2.57
C GLN A 131 -14.96 -12.21 3.67
N ALA A 132 -14.15 -11.77 4.62
CA ALA A 132 -14.58 -10.84 5.67
C ALA A 132 -14.97 -9.45 5.12
N LEU A 133 -14.26 -8.93 4.11
CA LEU A 133 -14.44 -7.56 3.63
C LEU A 133 -15.34 -7.44 2.39
N ARG A 134 -15.25 -8.41 1.47
CA ARG A 134 -15.92 -8.45 0.15
C ARG A 134 -16.99 -9.52 0.01
N LYS A 135 -17.06 -10.49 0.94
CA LYS A 135 -17.92 -11.69 0.83
C LYS A 135 -17.73 -12.45 -0.49
N GLY A 136 -16.49 -12.51 -0.97
CA GLY A 136 -16.14 -13.14 -2.24
C GLY A 136 -14.69 -13.64 -2.26
N PRO A 137 -14.35 -14.45 -3.27
CA PRO A 137 -13.02 -15.04 -3.40
C PRO A 137 -11.94 -13.97 -3.56
N ALA A 138 -10.76 -14.22 -2.99
CA ALA A 138 -9.61 -13.36 -3.18
C ALA A 138 -9.11 -13.45 -4.62
N ASP A 139 -8.82 -12.29 -5.20
CA ASP A 139 -8.24 -12.15 -6.53
C ASP A 139 -6.91 -11.36 -6.48
N GLN A 140 -6.20 -11.36 -7.61
CA GLN A 140 -4.93 -10.65 -7.73
C GLN A 140 -5.03 -9.15 -7.43
N TRP A 141 -6.17 -8.50 -7.76
CA TRP A 141 -6.35 -7.07 -7.54
C TRP A 141 -6.61 -6.77 -6.06
N PHE A 142 -7.31 -7.68 -5.36
CA PHE A 142 -7.41 -7.60 -3.90
C PHE A 142 -6.03 -7.68 -3.24
N PHE A 143 -5.23 -8.67 -3.64
CA PHE A 143 -3.88 -8.86 -3.12
C PHE A 143 -2.99 -7.64 -3.39
N TYR A 144 -3.00 -7.14 -4.63
CA TYR A 144 -2.28 -5.92 -4.99
C TYR A 144 -2.75 -4.70 -4.18
N GLY A 145 -4.06 -4.51 -4.05
CA GLY A 145 -4.65 -3.43 -3.24
C GLY A 145 -4.27 -3.51 -1.76
N PHE A 146 -4.22 -4.72 -1.20
CA PHE A 146 -3.76 -4.95 0.17
C PHE A 146 -2.28 -4.59 0.34
N LEU A 147 -1.41 -5.10 -0.54
CA LEU A 147 0.02 -4.79 -0.50
C LEU A 147 0.29 -3.29 -0.61
N TYR A 148 -0.40 -2.63 -1.54
CA TYR A 148 -0.29 -1.19 -1.74
C TYR A 148 -0.75 -0.41 -0.50
N THR A 149 -1.88 -0.78 0.08
CA THR A 149 -2.43 -0.14 1.29
C THR A 149 -1.50 -0.36 2.50
N ALA A 150 -0.97 -1.57 2.67
CA ALA A 150 -0.01 -1.88 3.72
C ALA A 150 1.29 -1.07 3.55
N ALA A 151 1.81 -0.94 2.32
CA ALA A 151 2.99 -0.14 2.02
C ALA A 151 2.77 1.34 2.34
N VAL A 152 1.64 1.91 1.91
CA VAL A 152 1.27 3.31 2.20
C VAL A 152 1.14 3.55 3.70
N ILE A 153 0.54 2.62 4.46
CA ILE A 153 0.41 2.76 5.91
C ILE A 153 1.77 2.70 6.61
N VAL A 154 2.60 1.69 6.30
CA VAL A 154 3.92 1.51 6.93
C VAL A 154 4.83 2.70 6.60
N MET A 155 4.86 3.13 5.34
CA MET A 155 5.66 4.29 4.92
C MET A 155 5.08 5.61 5.43
N GLY A 156 3.76 5.73 5.55
CA GLY A 156 3.08 6.87 6.18
C GLY A 156 3.44 7.00 7.65
N ILE A 157 3.43 5.90 8.41
CA ILE A 157 3.90 5.88 9.80
C ILE A 157 5.37 6.31 9.88
N ARG A 158 6.24 5.79 9.02
CA ARG A 158 7.65 6.22 8.93
C ARG A 158 7.77 7.73 8.68
N MET A 159 6.95 8.28 7.79
CA MET A 159 6.92 9.70 7.45
C MET A 159 6.47 10.55 8.65
N ILE A 160 5.44 10.12 9.38
CA ILE A 160 4.97 10.79 10.61
C ILE A 160 6.08 10.85 11.66
N TYR A 161 6.79 9.74 11.90
CA TYR A 161 7.92 9.73 12.85
C TYR A 161 9.07 10.65 12.41
N ARG A 162 9.35 10.73 11.11
CA ARG A 162 10.39 11.58 10.54
C ARG A 162 10.06 13.07 10.66
N TYR A 163 8.81 13.44 10.36
CA TYR A 163 8.35 14.82 10.30
C TYR A 163 7.50 15.23 11.51
N ARG A 164 7.67 14.56 12.65
CA ARG A 164 6.90 14.79 13.89
C ARG A 164 6.95 16.23 14.45
N HIS A 165 7.91 17.04 13.98
CA HIS A 165 8.03 18.46 14.34
C HIS A 165 7.08 19.36 13.54
N ASN A 166 6.59 18.92 12.38
CA ASN A 166 5.77 19.73 11.47
C ASN A 166 4.35 19.17 11.35
N LYS A 167 3.39 19.85 11.98
CA LYS A 167 1.97 19.47 11.95
C LYS A 167 1.40 19.36 10.53
N TYR A 168 1.81 20.24 9.61
CA TYR A 168 1.35 20.21 8.22
C TYR A 168 1.69 18.88 7.53
N GLN A 169 2.91 18.38 7.74
CA GLN A 169 3.37 17.12 7.15
C GLN A 169 2.63 15.91 7.74
N ILE A 170 2.30 15.97 9.04
CA ILE A 170 1.54 14.92 9.71
C ILE A 170 0.12 14.86 9.14
N PHE A 171 -0.61 15.99 9.10
CA PHE A 171 -1.96 16.03 8.56
C PHE A 171 -2.03 15.60 7.10
N ARG A 172 -1.04 16.02 6.30
CA ARG A 172 -0.92 15.60 4.90
C ARG A 172 -0.79 14.07 4.78
N THR A 173 0.10 13.48 5.57
CA THR A 173 0.34 12.03 5.55
C THR A 173 -0.88 11.24 6.04
N LEU A 174 -1.55 11.73 7.09
CA LEU A 174 -2.78 11.13 7.61
C LEU A 174 -3.89 11.15 6.55
N SER A 175 -4.03 12.24 5.79
CA SER A 175 -4.98 12.33 4.67
C SER A 175 -4.73 11.24 3.63
N VAL A 176 -3.49 11.09 3.16
CA VAL A 176 -3.13 10.08 2.15
C VAL A 176 -3.40 8.67 2.65
N MET A 177 -3.00 8.36 3.89
CA MET A 177 -3.29 7.06 4.52
C MET A 177 -4.80 6.79 4.64
N PHE A 178 -5.58 7.82 4.99
CA PHE A 178 -7.03 7.73 5.11
C PHE A 178 -7.69 7.48 3.75
N PHE A 179 -7.38 8.25 2.71
CA PHE A 179 -7.96 8.04 1.39
C PHE A 179 -7.56 6.68 0.81
N GLN A 180 -6.31 6.25 1.02
CA GLN A 180 -5.86 4.93 0.60
C GLN A 180 -6.63 3.80 1.29
N LEU A 181 -6.73 3.83 2.63
CA LEU A 181 -7.40 2.78 3.38
C LEU A 181 -8.92 2.82 3.19
N ALA A 182 -9.54 3.99 3.40
CA ALA A 182 -10.99 4.13 3.39
C ALA A 182 -11.56 4.08 1.97
N PHE A 183 -11.11 4.97 1.08
CA PHE A 183 -11.75 5.16 -0.22
C PHE A 183 -11.19 4.25 -1.33
N ALA A 184 -9.91 3.89 -1.28
CA ALA A 184 -9.31 3.05 -2.33
C ALA A 184 -9.34 1.55 -2.00
N PHE A 185 -9.34 1.16 -0.72
CA PHE A 185 -9.33 -0.25 -0.32
C PHE A 185 -10.66 -0.72 0.29
N VAL A 186 -11.10 -0.10 1.39
CA VAL A 186 -12.28 -0.56 2.15
C VAL A 186 -13.58 -0.29 1.40
N LEU A 187 -13.78 0.91 0.84
CA LEU A 187 -15.04 1.30 0.23
C LEU A 187 -15.38 0.47 -1.03
N PRO A 188 -14.46 0.24 -1.99
CA PRO A 188 -14.73 -0.64 -3.12
C PRO A 188 -14.98 -2.09 -2.68
N ALA A 189 -14.27 -2.55 -1.65
CA ALA A 189 -14.47 -3.88 -1.09
C ALA A 189 -15.88 -4.05 -0.48
N LEU A 190 -16.35 -3.05 0.26
CA LEU A 190 -17.71 -3.03 0.82
C LEU A 190 -18.79 -2.95 -0.27
N LEU A 191 -18.55 -2.17 -1.33
CA LEU A 191 -19.46 -2.14 -2.48
C LEU A 191 -19.60 -3.53 -3.10
N ARG A 192 -18.49 -4.25 -3.26
CA ARG A 192 -18.52 -5.63 -3.74
C ARG A 192 -19.31 -6.55 -2.81
N ALA A 193 -19.17 -6.38 -1.50
CA ALA A 193 -19.93 -7.14 -0.50
C ALA A 193 -21.45 -6.91 -0.56
N PHE A 194 -21.88 -5.74 -1.04
CA PHE A 194 -23.28 -5.42 -1.29
C PHE A 194 -23.74 -5.73 -2.72
N ASN A 195 -22.96 -6.50 -3.47
CA ASN A 195 -23.24 -6.87 -4.86
C ASN A 195 -23.35 -5.66 -5.82
N GLN A 196 -22.70 -4.55 -5.45
CA GLN A 196 -22.60 -3.32 -6.24
C GLN A 196 -21.27 -3.31 -7.03
N PRO A 197 -21.13 -2.48 -8.07
CA PRO A 197 -19.91 -2.42 -8.87
C PRO A 197 -18.77 -1.82 -8.04
N GLU A 198 -17.55 -2.28 -8.29
CA GLU A 198 -16.36 -1.71 -7.65
C GLU A 198 -16.09 -0.32 -8.22
N PHE A 199 -16.44 0.70 -7.45
CA PHE A 199 -16.26 2.10 -7.83
C PHE A 199 -15.20 2.76 -6.94
N TYR A 200 -14.22 3.38 -7.58
CA TYR A 200 -13.13 4.07 -6.90
C TYR A 200 -13.42 5.56 -6.88
N PHE A 201 -13.90 6.03 -5.73
CA PHE A 201 -14.27 7.43 -5.52
C PHE A 201 -13.09 8.41 -5.50
N THR A 202 -11.85 7.92 -5.55
CA THR A 202 -10.64 8.75 -5.61
C THR A 202 -10.14 8.96 -7.04
N TYR A 203 -10.69 8.26 -8.02
CA TYR A 203 -10.28 8.39 -9.41
C TYR A 203 -11.28 9.23 -10.19
N PHE A 204 -10.81 10.38 -10.67
CA PHE A 204 -11.61 11.36 -11.42
C PHE A 204 -11.00 11.59 -12.80
N TRP A 205 -11.76 12.19 -13.69
CA TRP A 205 -11.26 12.65 -14.98
C TRP A 205 -10.19 13.75 -14.78
N PRO A 206 -9.05 13.75 -15.50
CA PRO A 206 -8.70 12.94 -16.68
C PRO A 206 -8.02 11.60 -16.37
N LEU A 207 -7.69 11.31 -15.10
CA LEU A 207 -6.99 10.08 -14.71
C LEU A 207 -7.84 8.83 -14.98
N LYS A 208 -9.15 8.92 -14.75
CA LYS A 208 -10.12 7.85 -15.00
C LYS A 208 -11.27 8.34 -15.86
N TYR A 209 -11.00 8.44 -17.15
CA TYR A 209 -11.92 9.03 -18.11
C TYR A 209 -13.07 8.09 -18.49
N ASP A 210 -12.85 6.77 -18.43
CA ASP A 210 -13.79 5.69 -18.73
C ASP A 210 -15.13 5.84 -18.01
N TYR A 211 -15.14 6.36 -16.79
CA TYR A 211 -16.38 6.60 -16.02
C TYR A 211 -17.38 7.57 -16.68
N LEU A 212 -16.93 8.44 -17.59
CA LEU A 212 -17.78 9.40 -18.30
C LEU A 212 -18.13 8.96 -19.73
N PHE A 213 -17.65 7.79 -20.17
CA PHE A 213 -17.92 7.27 -21.52
C PHE A 213 -19.21 6.45 -21.57
N PRO A 214 -19.88 6.39 -22.73
CA PRO A 214 -21.21 5.78 -22.86
C PRO A 214 -21.27 4.30 -22.44
N GLY A 215 -20.19 3.53 -22.62
CA GLY A 215 -20.15 2.12 -22.22
C GLY A 215 -20.19 1.89 -20.70
N SER A 216 -19.43 2.67 -19.93
CA SER A 216 -19.45 2.61 -18.46
C SER A 216 -20.70 3.26 -17.88
N PHE A 217 -21.22 4.30 -18.56
CA PHE A 217 -22.51 4.92 -18.25
C PHE A 217 -23.65 3.91 -18.35
N GLU A 218 -23.76 3.18 -19.46
CA GLU A 218 -24.82 2.19 -19.66
C GLU A 218 -24.74 1.05 -18.64
N TYR A 219 -23.53 0.63 -18.26
CA TYR A 219 -23.29 -0.36 -17.20
C TYR A 219 -23.73 0.12 -15.80
N LEU A 220 -23.39 1.36 -15.44
CA LEU A 220 -23.78 1.96 -14.15
C LEU A 220 -25.27 2.33 -14.10
N TRP A 221 -25.87 2.67 -15.25
CA TRP A 221 -27.28 3.04 -15.38
C TRP A 221 -28.22 1.84 -15.33
N LYS A 222 -27.79 0.68 -15.84
CA LYS A 222 -28.59 -0.56 -15.85
C LYS A 222 -28.65 -1.26 -14.48
N GLN A 223 -27.88 -0.82 -13.49
CA GLN A 223 -27.93 -1.39 -12.14
C GLN A 223 -29.08 -0.81 -11.31
N SER A 224 -29.84 -1.70 -10.68
CA SER A 224 -31.01 -1.36 -9.87
C SER A 224 -30.61 -0.74 -8.53
N GLY A 225 -31.23 0.39 -8.19
CA GLY A 225 -31.03 1.13 -6.93
C GLY A 225 -30.11 2.33 -7.15
N GLY A 226 -30.57 3.54 -6.82
CA GLY A 226 -29.96 4.85 -7.15
C GLY A 226 -28.48 5.10 -6.79
N VAL A 227 -27.77 4.09 -6.30
CA VAL A 227 -26.32 4.05 -6.08
C VAL A 227 -25.54 4.22 -7.39
N GLY A 228 -25.95 3.59 -8.49
CA GLY A 228 -25.28 3.76 -9.80
C GLY A 228 -25.34 5.21 -10.30
N MET A 229 -26.50 5.85 -10.13
CA MET A 229 -26.70 7.28 -10.42
C MET A 229 -25.86 8.17 -9.51
N PHE A 230 -25.75 7.84 -8.22
CA PHE A 230 -24.88 8.56 -7.30
C PHE A 230 -23.40 8.45 -7.70
N MET A 231 -22.91 7.27 -8.09
CA MET A 231 -21.52 7.08 -8.52
C MET A 231 -21.18 7.89 -9.77
N PHE A 232 -22.08 7.90 -10.75
CA PHE A 232 -21.91 8.73 -11.94
C PHE A 232 -21.94 10.22 -11.60
N GLY A 233 -22.95 10.65 -10.84
CA GLY A 233 -23.07 12.04 -10.39
C GLY A 233 -21.84 12.50 -9.60
N TRP A 234 -21.31 11.64 -8.72
CA TRP A 234 -20.06 11.87 -8.01
C TRP A 234 -18.88 12.02 -8.97
N GLY A 235 -18.75 11.16 -9.99
CA GLY A 235 -17.72 11.28 -11.01
C GLY A 235 -17.74 12.63 -11.74
N VAL A 236 -18.94 13.10 -12.12
CA VAL A 236 -19.14 14.40 -12.78
C VAL A 236 -18.81 15.56 -11.82
N ILE A 237 -19.40 15.56 -10.62
CA ILE A 237 -19.19 16.61 -9.61
C ILE A 237 -17.71 16.68 -9.22
N ALA A 238 -17.07 15.54 -8.98
CA ALA A 238 -15.68 15.52 -8.59
C ALA A 238 -14.74 16.00 -9.70
N SER A 239 -15.06 15.70 -10.96
CA SER A 239 -14.25 16.11 -12.12
C SER A 239 -14.43 17.60 -12.45
N PHE A 240 -15.67 18.10 -12.49
CA PHE A 240 -15.96 19.45 -12.98
C PHE A 240 -16.15 20.50 -11.88
N VAL A 241 -16.43 20.10 -10.64
CA VAL A 241 -16.65 21.02 -9.53
C VAL A 241 -15.54 20.89 -8.49
N LEU A 242 -15.36 19.69 -7.92
CA LEU A 242 -14.41 19.48 -6.83
C LEU A 242 -12.96 19.71 -7.29
N THR A 243 -12.58 19.17 -8.46
CA THR A 243 -11.21 19.27 -8.96
C THR A 243 -10.82 20.72 -9.25
N PRO A 244 -11.61 21.55 -9.98
CA PRO A 244 -11.31 22.96 -10.15
C PRO A 244 -11.30 23.74 -8.82
N LEU A 245 -12.27 23.49 -7.93
CA LEU A 245 -12.36 24.17 -6.63
C LEU A 245 -11.13 23.91 -5.74
N LEU A 246 -10.75 22.63 -5.60
CA LEU A 246 -9.57 22.24 -4.81
C LEU A 246 -8.27 22.71 -5.48
N THR A 247 -8.23 22.75 -6.81
CA THR A 247 -7.08 23.32 -7.55
C THR A 247 -6.95 24.82 -7.32
N TRP A 248 -8.07 25.56 -7.28
CA TRP A 248 -8.09 26.97 -6.96
C TRP A 248 -7.62 27.23 -5.52
N ARG A 249 -8.03 26.41 -4.55
CA ARG A 249 -7.72 26.64 -3.12
C ARG A 249 -6.36 26.13 -2.66
N PHE A 250 -5.90 25.00 -3.20
CA PHE A 250 -4.70 24.27 -2.73
C PHE A 250 -3.61 24.11 -3.83
N GLY A 251 -3.87 24.61 -5.04
CA GLY A 251 -2.94 24.57 -6.16
C GLY A 251 -2.95 23.25 -6.94
N LYS A 252 -2.13 23.18 -8.00
CA LYS A 252 -2.16 22.14 -9.05
C LYS A 252 -1.80 20.71 -8.59
N ARG A 253 -1.31 20.51 -7.37
CA ARG A 253 -0.81 19.20 -6.88
C ARG A 253 -1.54 18.69 -5.64
N TRP A 254 -2.74 19.22 -5.36
CA TRP A 254 -3.54 18.82 -4.21
C TRP A 254 -3.82 17.31 -4.22
N TYR A 255 -4.11 16.73 -5.39
CA TYR A 255 -4.40 15.31 -5.54
C TYR A 255 -3.23 14.43 -5.11
N CYS A 256 -2.03 14.64 -5.69
CA CYS A 256 -0.83 13.91 -5.32
C CYS A 256 -0.43 14.14 -3.86
N SER A 257 -0.70 15.33 -3.32
CA SER A 257 -0.28 15.70 -1.98
C SER A 257 -1.21 15.18 -0.88
N TRP A 258 -2.51 15.02 -1.13
CA TRP A 258 -3.51 14.78 -0.08
C TRP A 258 -4.37 13.53 -0.30
N VAL A 259 -4.43 12.99 -1.53
CA VAL A 259 -5.32 11.87 -1.89
C VAL A 259 -4.54 10.68 -2.42
N CYS A 260 -3.73 10.86 -3.46
CA CYS A 260 -3.05 9.76 -4.16
C CYS A 260 -1.76 9.31 -3.48
N GLY A 261 -1.03 10.26 -2.86
CA GLY A 261 0.31 10.03 -2.30
C GLY A 261 1.42 10.09 -3.34
#